data_AF-A0A564Z5T6-F1
#
_entry.id   AF-A0A564Z5T6-F1
#
_cell.length_a   1.000
_cell.length_b   1.000
_cell.length_c   1.000
_cell.angle_alpha   90.00
_cell.angle_beta   90.00
_cell.angle_gamma   90.00
#
_symmetry.space_group_name_H-M   'P 1'
#
loop_
_entity.id
_entity.type
_entity.pdbx_description
1 polymer ?
#
loop_
_entity_poly.entity_id
_entity_poly.type
_entity_poly.pdbx_seq_one_letter_code
_entity_poly.pdbx_strand_id
1 'polypeptide(L)'
;MIELLPTLKSAPVVKISAPINMSSVEIGVSRPLYLWEEIDSCSSESTEPTTSILHVEEWALRHYINNVGFEKGIHCESSIYTTLCGLLFYDLIYGTSRPDAFYSMRQSAPLDLFTGEFYSNQKDIIESRLEMVNSAERNPPQSENLDPISQLLLEAWKKHNGEHCVGINWELFKETGTDIVVSLQLTFINADYIYGSPL
;
A
#
# COMPACT_ATOMS: atom_id res chain seq x y z
N MET A 1 5.70 -31.91 8.94
CA MET A 1 6.07 -30.53 8.61
C MET A 1 4.78 -29.87 8.17
N ILE A 2 4.16 -29.07 9.05
CA ILE A 2 2.91 -28.37 8.73
C ILE A 2 3.30 -27.24 7.78
N GLU A 3 2.69 -27.21 6.60
CA GLU A 3 2.89 -26.15 5.62
C GLU A 3 2.32 -24.86 6.24
N LEU A 4 3.19 -24.01 6.78
CA LEU A 4 2.82 -22.84 7.60
C LEU A 4 2.15 -21.73 6.79
N LEU A 5 2.20 -21.81 5.47
CA LEU A 5 1.57 -20.87 4.55
C LEU A 5 0.98 -21.65 3.37
N PRO A 6 -0.30 -21.44 3.00
CA PRO A 6 -0.79 -21.93 1.72
C PRO A 6 0.09 -21.37 0.59
N THR A 7 0.17 -22.11 -0.52
CA THR A 7 0.92 -21.68 -1.70
C THR A 7 0.41 -20.31 -2.14
N LEU A 8 1.23 -19.27 -1.96
CA LEU A 8 0.87 -17.91 -2.37
C LEU A 8 0.51 -17.96 -3.86
N LYS A 9 -0.71 -17.54 -4.22
CA LYS A 9 -1.10 -17.40 -5.63
C LYS A 9 -0.06 -16.50 -6.29
N SER A 10 0.64 -17.00 -7.31
CA SER A 10 1.56 -16.16 -8.08
C SER A 10 0.76 -15.06 -8.75
N ALA A 11 1.20 -13.81 -8.62
CA ALA A 11 0.61 -12.72 -9.37
C ALA A 11 0.68 -13.04 -10.88
N PRO A 12 -0.38 -12.73 -11.66
CA PRO A 12 -0.37 -12.97 -13.08
C PRO A 12 0.72 -12.15 -13.76
N VAL A 13 1.42 -12.77 -14.71
CA VAL A 13 2.44 -12.08 -15.49
C VAL A 13 1.76 -11.25 -16.56
N VAL A 14 1.82 -9.93 -16.40
CA VAL A 14 1.35 -8.98 -17.42
C VAL A 14 2.55 -8.56 -18.28
N LYS A 15 2.41 -8.69 -19.61
CA LYS A 15 3.44 -8.23 -20.55
C LYS A 15 3.01 -6.89 -21.14
N ILE A 16 3.72 -5.84 -20.75
CA ILE A 16 3.49 -4.48 -21.24
C ILE A 16 4.76 -4.02 -21.97
N SER A 17 4.59 -3.39 -23.12
CA SER A 17 5.70 -2.83 -23.90
C SER A 17 5.64 -1.31 -23.85
N ALA A 18 6.74 -0.69 -23.46
CA ALA A 18 6.88 0.75 -23.35
C ALA A 18 7.90 1.24 -24.39
N PRO A 19 7.62 2.32 -25.13
CA PRO A 19 8.59 2.92 -26.03
C PRO A 19 9.78 3.49 -25.24
N ILE A 20 10.99 3.25 -25.75
CA ILE A 20 12.23 3.78 -25.20
C ILE A 20 12.76 4.92 -26.09
N ASN A 21 13.25 6.00 -25.48
CA ASN A 21 13.79 7.15 -26.22
C ASN A 21 15.26 6.93 -26.65
N MET A 22 16.05 6.21 -25.84
CA MET A 22 17.47 5.91 -26.08
C MET A 22 17.96 4.83 -25.09
N SER A 23 19.15 4.26 -25.30
CA SER A 23 19.75 3.36 -24.29
C SER A 23 20.12 4.14 -23.03
N SER A 24 19.89 3.57 -21.83
CA SER A 24 20.25 4.21 -20.55
C SER A 24 21.72 4.60 -20.48
N VAL A 25 22.58 3.83 -21.17
CA VAL A 25 24.02 4.08 -21.30
C VAL A 25 24.32 5.36 -22.07
N GLU A 26 23.51 5.71 -23.07
CA GLU A 26 23.74 6.87 -23.95
C GLU A 26 23.35 8.21 -23.29
N ILE A 27 22.43 8.16 -22.32
CA ILE A 27 21.96 9.34 -21.58
C ILE A 27 22.70 9.48 -20.23
N GLY A 28 23.60 8.54 -19.87
CA GLY A 28 24.36 8.58 -18.62
C GLY A 28 23.51 8.36 -17.37
N VAL A 29 22.31 7.79 -17.52
CA VAL A 29 21.40 7.45 -16.42
C VAL A 29 21.58 6.00 -16.02
N SER A 30 21.62 5.73 -14.72
CA SER A 30 21.78 4.38 -14.19
C SER A 30 20.50 3.53 -14.29
N ARG A 31 19.34 4.17 -14.46
CA ARG A 31 18.02 3.52 -14.57
C ARG A 31 17.39 3.83 -15.93
N PRO A 32 16.68 2.87 -16.54
CA PRO A 32 15.99 3.09 -17.80
C PRO A 32 14.84 4.10 -17.65
N LEU A 33 14.62 4.85 -18.73
CA LEU A 33 13.59 5.86 -18.87
C LEU A 33 12.71 5.53 -20.08
N TYR A 34 11.42 5.83 -19.96
CA TYR A 34 10.40 5.47 -20.92
C TYR A 34 9.63 6.69 -21.40
N LEU A 35 9.19 6.66 -22.65
CA LEU A 35 8.42 7.73 -23.25
C LEU A 35 6.92 7.52 -22.99
N TRP A 36 6.24 8.60 -22.63
CA TRP A 36 4.79 8.65 -22.48
C TRP A 36 4.22 9.79 -23.32
N GLU A 37 3.22 9.50 -24.14
CA GLU A 37 2.57 10.46 -25.03
C GLU A 37 1.09 10.56 -24.65
N GLU A 38 0.64 11.76 -24.28
CA GLU A 38 -0.77 12.06 -24.05
C GLU A 38 -1.36 12.76 -25.27
N ILE A 39 -2.37 12.12 -25.86
CA ILE A 39 -3.18 12.70 -26.92
C ILE A 39 -4.41 13.30 -26.24
N ASP A 40 -4.47 14.63 -26.17
CA ASP A 40 -5.61 15.33 -25.60
C ASP A 40 -6.82 15.18 -26.54
N SER A 41 -7.77 14.31 -26.19
CA SER A 41 -8.92 14.01 -27.06
C SER A 41 -10.03 15.06 -27.00
N CYS A 42 -9.86 16.16 -26.25
CA CYS A 42 -10.92 17.12 -25.96
C CYS A 42 -10.68 18.56 -26.43
N SER A 43 -9.55 18.89 -27.08
CA SER A 43 -9.32 20.22 -27.65
C SER A 43 -9.51 20.21 -29.18
N SER A 44 -10.48 20.99 -29.66
CA SER A 44 -10.75 21.19 -31.10
C SER A 44 -9.75 22.12 -31.80
N GLU A 45 -8.55 22.27 -31.26
CA GLU A 45 -7.44 23.04 -31.86
C GLU A 45 -6.14 22.24 -31.72
N SER A 46 -5.30 22.27 -32.75
CA SER A 46 -4.06 21.51 -32.91
C SER A 46 -3.10 21.68 -31.72
N THR A 47 -3.29 20.86 -30.70
CA THR A 47 -2.45 20.83 -29.50
C THR A 47 -1.43 19.72 -29.72
N GLU A 48 -0.14 20.08 -29.78
CA GLU A 48 0.95 19.12 -29.90
C GLU A 48 0.87 18.07 -28.77
N PRO A 49 1.12 16.78 -29.04
CA PRO A 49 1.04 15.74 -28.03
C PRO A 49 2.00 16.04 -26.88
N THR A 50 1.49 16.02 -25.65
CA THR A 50 2.34 16.24 -24.48
C THR A 50 3.19 15.00 -24.26
N THR A 51 4.49 15.17 -24.40
CA THR A 51 5.46 14.07 -24.29
C THR A 51 6.22 14.18 -22.97
N SER A 52 6.21 13.11 -22.18
CA SER A 52 6.89 13.01 -20.88
C SER A 52 7.87 11.85 -20.85
N ILE A 53 8.97 12.01 -20.09
CA ILE A 53 9.96 10.95 -19.84
C ILE A 53 9.79 10.47 -18.39
N LEU A 54 9.54 9.17 -18.20
CA LEU A 54 9.14 8.58 -16.91
C LEU A 54 10.01 7.38 -16.53
N HIS A 55 10.07 7.09 -15.23
CA HIS A 55 10.57 5.79 -14.73
C HIS A 55 9.54 4.68 -14.99
N VAL A 56 9.98 3.42 -14.89
CA VAL A 56 9.14 2.26 -15.22
C VAL A 56 7.87 2.20 -14.36
N GLU A 57 7.96 2.57 -13.09
CA GLU A 57 6.86 2.45 -12.15
C GLU A 57 5.79 3.52 -12.40
N GLU A 58 6.22 4.75 -12.67
CA GLU A 58 5.33 5.85 -13.05
C GLU A 58 4.69 5.62 -14.43
N TRP A 59 5.47 5.10 -15.38
CA TRP A 59 4.95 4.73 -16.70
C TRP A 59 3.89 3.63 -16.59
N ALA A 60 4.17 2.57 -15.81
CA ALA A 60 3.23 1.48 -15.58
C ALA A 60 1.96 1.96 -14.88
N LEU A 61 2.10 2.84 -13.87
CA LEU A 61 0.97 3.45 -13.17
C LEU A 61 0.05 4.19 -14.14
N ARG A 62 0.61 5.05 -15.02
CA ARG A 62 -0.17 5.75 -16.04
C ARG A 62 -0.82 4.81 -17.04
N HIS A 63 -0.14 3.74 -17.45
CA HIS A 63 -0.73 2.73 -18.34
C HIS A 63 -1.97 2.10 -17.72
N TYR A 64 -1.91 1.67 -16.45
CA TYR A 64 -3.06 1.08 -15.79
C TYR A 64 -4.22 2.07 -15.62
N ILE A 65 -3.93 3.33 -15.29
CA ILE A 65 -4.98 4.35 -15.12
C ILE A 65 -5.60 4.74 -16.46
N ASN A 66 -4.77 5.15 -17.42
CA ASN A 66 -5.23 5.78 -18.66
C ASN A 66 -5.65 4.77 -19.74
N ASN A 67 -5.01 3.59 -19.81
CA ASN A 67 -5.23 2.64 -20.90
C ASN A 67 -6.05 1.42 -20.47
N VAL A 68 -5.91 0.98 -19.21
CA VAL A 68 -6.64 -0.18 -18.68
C VAL A 68 -7.91 0.24 -17.93
N GLY A 69 -7.99 1.49 -17.44
CA GLY A 69 -9.19 2.06 -16.83
C GLY A 69 -9.26 1.92 -15.31
N PHE A 70 -8.12 1.76 -14.62
CA PHE A 70 -8.08 1.83 -13.16
C PHE A 70 -8.31 3.27 -12.69
N GLU A 71 -9.21 3.47 -11.72
CA GLU A 71 -9.55 4.81 -11.22
C GLU A 71 -8.38 5.49 -10.48
N LYS A 72 -7.60 4.70 -9.73
CA LYS A 72 -6.47 5.15 -8.90
C LYS A 72 -5.36 4.12 -8.89
N GLY A 73 -4.15 4.57 -8.60
CA GLY A 73 -3.03 3.70 -8.27
C GLY A 73 -1.94 4.45 -7.51
N ILE A 74 -1.12 3.71 -6.77
CA ILE A 74 -0.04 4.26 -5.96
C ILE A 74 1.19 3.37 -6.12
N HIS A 75 2.30 3.96 -6.57
CA HIS A 75 3.59 3.29 -6.50
C HIS A 75 4.21 3.50 -5.12
N CYS A 76 4.31 2.43 -4.33
CA CYS A 76 4.69 2.52 -2.92
C CYS A 76 5.53 1.33 -2.41
N GLU A 77 5.95 0.42 -3.29
CA GLU A 77 6.72 -0.78 -2.94
C GLU A 77 6.15 -1.50 -1.70
N SER A 78 6.97 -1.70 -0.67
CA SER A 78 6.57 -2.36 0.60
C SER A 78 5.89 -1.41 1.58
N SER A 79 5.91 -0.09 1.34
CA SER A 79 5.46 0.90 2.33
C SER A 79 3.96 0.83 2.60
N ILE A 80 3.14 0.37 1.64
CA ILE A 80 1.72 0.10 1.87
C ILE A 80 1.51 -1.00 2.91
N TYR A 81 2.25 -2.11 2.81
CA TYR A 81 2.13 -3.23 3.74
C TYR A 81 2.62 -2.85 5.14
N THR A 82 3.77 -2.15 5.23
CA THR A 82 4.29 -1.72 6.53
C THR A 82 3.38 -0.67 7.18
N THR A 83 2.79 0.24 6.39
CA THR A 83 1.85 1.25 6.88
C THR A 83 0.56 0.60 7.37
N LEU A 84 -0.05 -0.28 6.59
CA LEU A 84 -1.25 -1.02 7.00
C LEU A 84 -0.98 -1.84 8.26
N CYS A 85 0.16 -2.55 8.34
CA CYS A 85 0.55 -3.31 9.53
C CYS A 85 0.72 -2.38 10.75
N GLY A 86 1.47 -1.29 10.61
CA GLY A 86 1.69 -0.34 11.70
C GLY A 86 0.40 0.31 12.22
N LEU A 87 -0.56 0.61 11.33
CA LEU A 87 -1.87 1.13 11.72
C LEU A 87 -2.74 0.07 12.40
N LEU A 88 -2.81 -1.15 11.83
CA LEU A 88 -3.61 -2.25 12.37
C LEU A 88 -3.11 -2.75 13.73
N PHE A 89 -1.84 -2.52 14.06
CA PHE A 89 -1.22 -2.96 15.31
C PHE A 89 -0.73 -1.77 16.15
N TYR A 90 -1.19 -0.55 15.87
CA TYR A 90 -0.67 0.67 16.50
C TYR A 90 -0.78 0.63 18.03
N ASP A 91 -1.97 0.31 18.53
CA ASP A 91 -2.29 0.16 19.94
C ASP A 91 -1.46 -0.96 20.60
N LEU A 92 -1.20 -2.03 19.87
CA LEU A 92 -0.35 -3.13 20.35
C LEU A 92 1.08 -2.64 20.46
N ILE A 93 1.66 -2.09 19.38
CA ILE A 93 3.06 -1.65 19.32
C ILE A 93 3.35 -0.52 20.32
N TYR A 94 2.49 0.50 20.40
CA TYR A 94 2.75 1.75 21.12
C TYR A 94 1.86 1.96 22.36
N GLY A 95 0.69 1.33 22.44
CA GLY A 95 -0.27 1.50 23.55
C GLY A 95 -0.04 0.54 24.72
N THR A 96 0.74 -0.52 24.53
CA THR A 96 1.07 -1.48 25.59
C THR A 96 2.22 -0.96 26.45
N SER A 97 1.99 -0.83 27.76
CA SER A 97 3.07 -0.54 28.70
C SER A 97 4.01 -1.75 28.77
N ARG A 98 5.27 -1.54 28.38
CA ARG A 98 6.32 -2.57 28.41
C ARG A 98 7.53 -2.03 29.17
N PRO A 99 8.04 -2.77 30.17
CA PRO A 99 9.32 -2.45 30.81
C PRO A 99 10.41 -2.36 29.75
N ASP A 100 11.28 -1.35 29.86
CA ASP A 100 12.51 -1.23 29.05
C ASP A 100 12.31 -1.09 27.52
N ALA A 101 11.07 -1.00 27.03
CA ALA A 101 10.80 -0.82 25.61
C ALA A 101 10.97 0.63 25.14
N PHE A 102 10.68 1.61 26.00
CA PHE A 102 10.78 3.03 25.71
C PHE A 102 11.53 3.78 26.83
N TYR A 103 12.72 4.29 26.52
CA TYR A 103 13.54 5.14 27.39
C TYR A 103 13.48 6.63 27.02
N SER A 104 12.95 6.97 25.83
CA SER A 104 12.89 8.35 25.36
C SER A 104 11.66 8.63 24.50
N MET A 105 11.15 9.86 24.59
CA MET A 105 10.08 10.39 23.74
C MET A 105 10.46 10.51 22.25
N ARG A 106 11.74 10.29 21.90
CA ARG A 106 12.23 10.36 20.50
C ARG A 106 12.24 9.00 19.79
N GLN A 107 11.93 7.91 20.49
CA GLN A 107 11.91 6.60 19.89
C GLN A 107 10.74 6.45 18.93
N SER A 108 11.01 5.96 17.71
CA SER A 108 9.97 5.62 16.73
C SER A 108 9.38 4.23 16.90
N ALA A 109 9.96 3.42 17.77
CA ALA A 109 9.58 2.03 17.99
C ALA A 109 10.00 1.58 19.38
N PRO A 110 9.32 0.58 19.95
CA PRO A 110 9.82 -0.08 21.15
C PRO A 110 11.10 -0.86 20.82
N LEU A 111 12.05 -0.92 21.75
CA LEU A 111 13.36 -1.53 21.50
C LEU A 111 13.30 -3.03 21.20
N ASP A 112 12.25 -3.71 21.67
CA ASP A 112 12.06 -5.13 21.44
C ASP A 112 11.44 -5.45 20.07
N LEU A 113 10.91 -4.47 19.31
CA LEU A 113 10.11 -4.70 18.08
C LEU A 113 10.80 -5.64 17.07
N PHE A 114 12.11 -5.51 16.90
CA PHE A 114 12.90 -6.28 15.93
C PHE A 114 13.64 -7.47 16.57
N THR A 115 13.13 -7.95 17.71
CA THR A 115 13.66 -9.11 18.43
C THR A 115 12.65 -10.26 18.38
N GLY A 116 13.09 -11.50 18.63
CA GLY A 116 12.18 -12.64 18.77
C GLY A 116 11.26 -12.54 20.01
N GLU A 117 11.57 -11.64 20.95
CA GLU A 117 10.84 -11.48 22.21
C GLU A 117 9.55 -10.69 22.03
N PHE A 118 9.50 -9.70 21.13
CA PHE A 118 8.32 -8.86 20.94
C PHE A 118 7.06 -9.67 20.65
N TYR A 119 7.14 -10.58 19.68
CA TYR A 119 6.03 -11.46 19.33
C TYR A 119 5.76 -12.45 20.45
N SER A 120 6.80 -13.05 21.04
CA SER A 120 6.65 -14.03 22.12
C SER A 120 5.93 -13.46 23.34
N ASN A 121 6.23 -12.23 23.73
CA ASN A 121 5.66 -11.55 24.89
C ASN A 121 4.20 -11.10 24.68
N GLN A 122 3.75 -11.02 23.43
CA GLN A 122 2.42 -10.49 23.07
C GLN A 122 1.64 -11.43 22.17
N LYS A 123 2.06 -12.69 22.12
CA LYS A 123 1.58 -13.67 21.16
C LYS A 123 0.06 -13.73 21.14
N ASP A 124 -0.56 -13.90 22.32
CA ASP A 124 -2.01 -14.08 22.41
C ASP A 124 -2.78 -12.88 21.84
N ILE A 125 -2.30 -11.65 22.07
CA ILE A 125 -2.96 -10.43 21.61
C ILE A 125 -2.73 -10.22 20.11
N ILE A 126 -1.51 -10.48 19.63
CA ILE A 126 -1.17 -10.40 18.20
C ILE A 126 -1.98 -11.44 17.41
N GLU A 127 -2.01 -12.69 17.85
CA GLU A 127 -2.78 -13.76 17.22
C GLU A 127 -4.28 -13.45 17.25
N SER A 128 -4.81 -12.92 18.36
CA SER A 128 -6.21 -12.48 18.41
C SER A 128 -6.52 -11.34 17.41
N ARG A 129 -5.59 -10.40 17.21
CA ARG A 129 -5.73 -9.32 16.21
C ARG A 129 -5.67 -9.87 14.79
N LEU A 130 -4.77 -10.81 14.52
CA LEU A 130 -4.68 -11.49 13.22
C LEU A 130 -5.94 -12.26 12.90
N GLU A 131 -6.49 -13.01 13.87
CA GLU A 131 -7.74 -13.74 13.71
C GLU A 131 -8.92 -12.78 13.44
N MET A 132 -8.97 -11.65 14.15
CA MET A 132 -9.97 -10.61 13.91
C MET A 132 -9.87 -10.04 12.49
N VAL A 133 -8.65 -9.81 11.98
CA VAL A 133 -8.43 -9.33 10.60
C VAL A 133 -8.85 -10.39 9.58
N ASN A 134 -8.51 -11.66 9.83
CA ASN A 134 -8.82 -12.78 8.93
C ASN A 134 -10.33 -13.08 8.86
N SER A 135 -11.02 -12.98 9.99
CA SER A 135 -12.46 -13.26 10.11
C SER A 135 -13.38 -12.05 9.86
N ALA A 136 -12.82 -10.87 9.56
CA ALA A 136 -13.60 -9.67 9.38
C ALA A 136 -14.44 -9.71 8.08
N GLU A 137 -15.77 -9.74 8.22
CA GLU A 137 -16.67 -9.41 7.12
C GLU A 137 -16.54 -7.92 6.79
N ARG A 138 -16.07 -7.62 5.57
CA ARG A 138 -15.84 -6.23 5.15
C ARG A 138 -17.07 -5.69 4.45
N ASN A 139 -17.59 -4.60 5.00
CA ASN A 139 -18.62 -3.83 4.33
C ASN A 139 -18.01 -3.07 3.14
N PRO A 140 -18.78 -2.83 2.06
CA PRO A 140 -18.32 -1.96 0.97
C PRO A 140 -17.95 -0.57 1.53
N PRO A 141 -17.00 0.15 0.88
CA PRO A 141 -16.47 1.43 1.36
C PRO A 141 -17.54 2.51 1.65
N GLN A 142 -18.75 2.32 1.10
CA GLN A 142 -19.88 3.25 1.14
C GLN A 142 -20.94 2.87 2.18
N SER A 143 -20.74 1.81 2.97
CA SER A 143 -21.67 1.42 4.03
C SER A 143 -21.67 2.44 5.17
N GLU A 144 -22.86 2.75 5.71
CA GLU A 144 -23.01 3.65 6.87
C GLU A 144 -22.31 3.10 8.13
N ASN A 145 -22.16 1.78 8.23
CA ASN A 145 -21.45 1.12 9.33
C ASN A 145 -20.10 0.58 8.84
N LEU A 146 -19.02 1.20 9.31
CA LEU A 146 -17.66 0.72 9.09
C LEU A 146 -17.45 -0.60 9.84
N ASP A 147 -16.78 -1.56 9.22
CA ASP A 147 -16.36 -2.79 9.91
C ASP A 147 -15.27 -2.51 10.96
N PRO A 148 -15.06 -3.40 11.95
CA PRO A 148 -14.11 -3.17 13.03
C PRO A 148 -12.67 -2.90 12.57
N ILE A 149 -12.24 -3.48 11.45
CA ILE A 149 -10.88 -3.30 10.92
C ILE A 149 -10.73 -1.93 10.28
N SER A 150 -11.73 -1.52 9.50
CA SER A 150 -11.79 -0.17 8.94
C SER A 150 -11.83 0.90 10.03
N GLN A 151 -12.58 0.67 11.10
CA GLN A 151 -12.61 1.57 12.26
C GLN A 151 -11.22 1.69 12.90
N LEU A 152 -10.56 0.55 13.17
CA LEU A 152 -9.22 0.53 13.76
C LEU A 152 -8.20 1.33 12.94
N LEU A 153 -8.17 1.11 11.62
CA LEU A 153 -7.29 1.86 10.71
C LEU A 153 -7.56 3.37 10.75
N LEU A 154 -8.84 3.76 10.66
CA LEU A 154 -9.25 5.15 10.61
C LEU A 154 -8.99 5.87 11.94
N GLU A 155 -9.22 5.19 13.06
CA GLU A 155 -8.95 5.73 14.39
C GLU A 155 -7.45 5.92 14.61
N ALA A 156 -6.63 4.91 14.30
CA ALA A 156 -5.18 5.01 14.38
C ALA A 156 -4.67 6.15 13.51
N TRP A 157 -5.14 6.24 12.26
CA TRP A 157 -4.76 7.32 11.35
C TRP A 157 -5.18 8.69 11.88
N LYS A 158 -6.44 8.89 12.22
CA LYS A 158 -6.95 10.20 12.69
C LYS A 158 -6.26 10.66 13.97
N LYS A 159 -5.96 9.75 14.88
CA LYS A 159 -5.41 10.08 16.20
C LYS A 159 -3.91 10.32 16.17
N HIS A 160 -3.17 9.58 15.35
CA HIS A 160 -1.70 9.52 15.40
C HIS A 160 -1.01 10.07 14.15
N ASN A 161 -1.75 10.65 13.18
CA ASN A 161 -1.16 11.21 11.97
C ASN A 161 -0.05 12.21 12.29
N GLY A 162 1.13 12.00 11.69
CA GLY A 162 2.32 12.82 11.87
C GLY A 162 3.21 12.41 13.05
N GLU A 163 2.82 11.40 13.86
CA GLU A 163 3.70 10.84 14.88
C GLU A 163 4.89 10.11 14.23
N HIS A 164 6.06 10.19 14.85
CA HIS A 164 7.26 9.57 14.30
C HIS A 164 7.27 8.07 14.63
N CYS A 165 6.69 7.24 13.76
CA CYS A 165 6.50 5.80 13.96
C CYS A 165 7.25 4.99 12.90
N VAL A 166 7.92 3.91 13.30
CA VAL A 166 8.61 3.04 12.34
C VAL A 166 7.60 2.32 11.44
N GLY A 167 7.90 2.27 10.13
CA GLY A 167 7.11 1.51 9.15
C GLY A 167 5.81 2.17 8.70
N ILE A 168 5.38 3.28 9.31
CA ILE A 168 4.18 4.02 8.92
C ILE A 168 4.56 5.21 8.04
N ASN A 169 4.06 5.24 6.81
CA ASN A 169 4.20 6.38 5.91
C ASN A 169 2.91 7.22 5.90
N TRP A 170 2.93 8.32 6.64
CA TRP A 170 1.79 9.24 6.75
C TRP A 170 1.49 10.02 5.46
N GLU A 171 2.45 10.10 4.54
CA GLU A 171 2.31 10.78 3.25
C GLU A 171 1.82 9.84 2.14
N LEU A 172 1.60 8.57 2.45
CA LEU A 172 1.21 7.56 1.47
C LEU A 172 -0.18 7.82 0.86
N PHE A 173 -1.09 8.39 1.65
CA PHE A 173 -2.48 8.64 1.26
C PHE A 173 -2.74 10.15 1.23
N LYS A 174 -3.12 10.68 0.05
CA LYS A 174 -3.19 12.12 -0.21
C LYS A 174 -4.39 12.82 0.44
N GLU A 175 -5.56 12.18 0.50
CA GLU A 175 -6.76 12.79 1.08
C GLU A 175 -7.65 11.77 1.78
N THR A 176 -8.00 12.05 3.04
CA THR A 176 -8.98 11.35 3.89
C THR A 176 -8.75 9.83 4.06
N GLY A 177 -8.86 9.32 5.30
CA GLY A 177 -8.57 7.91 5.59
C GLY A 177 -9.41 6.86 4.83
N THR A 178 -10.36 7.27 3.99
CA THR A 178 -11.09 6.43 3.04
C THR A 178 -10.17 5.66 2.10
N ASP A 179 -9.09 6.28 1.60
CA ASP A 179 -8.13 5.62 0.71
C ASP A 179 -7.36 4.48 1.43
N ILE A 180 -7.20 4.57 2.75
CA ILE A 180 -6.57 3.52 3.59
C ILE A 180 -7.47 2.28 3.65
N VAL A 181 -8.78 2.49 3.85
CA VAL A 181 -9.77 1.41 3.94
C VAL A 181 -9.87 0.67 2.60
N VAL A 182 -9.95 1.42 1.49
CA VAL A 182 -9.97 0.85 0.13
C VAL A 182 -8.69 0.06 -0.16
N SER A 183 -7.53 0.58 0.24
CA SER A 183 -6.24 -0.09 0.05
C SER A 183 -6.16 -1.44 0.76
N LEU A 184 -6.71 -1.54 1.97
CA LEU A 184 -6.75 -2.83 2.69
C LEU A 184 -7.68 -3.84 1.98
N GLN A 185 -8.82 -3.40 1.47
CA GLN A 185 -9.75 -4.27 0.74
C GLN A 185 -9.13 -4.85 -0.55
N LEU A 186 -8.37 -4.04 -1.29
CA LEU A 186 -7.67 -4.47 -2.51
C LEU A 186 -6.51 -5.42 -2.22
N THR A 187 -5.85 -5.27 -1.06
CA THR A 187 -4.64 -6.04 -0.73
C THR A 187 -4.95 -7.44 -0.21
N PHE A 188 -6.05 -7.64 0.54
CA PHE A 188 -6.28 -8.88 1.27
C PHE A 188 -7.48 -9.72 0.82
N ILE A 189 -8.50 -9.16 0.16
CA ILE A 189 -9.79 -9.85 0.03
C ILE A 189 -10.26 -10.04 -1.42
N ASN A 190 -9.72 -9.31 -2.39
CA ASN A 190 -10.26 -9.35 -3.75
C ASN A 190 -9.20 -9.43 -4.85
N ALA A 191 -8.29 -10.41 -4.73
CA ALA A 191 -7.49 -10.83 -5.89
C ALA A 191 -8.41 -11.17 -7.08
N ASP A 192 -9.58 -11.78 -6.85
CA ASP A 192 -10.50 -12.17 -7.92
C ASP A 192 -11.26 -10.99 -8.56
N TYR A 193 -11.37 -9.83 -7.89
CA TYR A 193 -12.03 -8.63 -8.42
C TYR A 193 -11.09 -7.75 -9.25
N ILE A 194 -9.78 -7.81 -8.98
CA ILE A 194 -8.75 -7.10 -9.75
C ILE A 194 -8.59 -7.73 -11.16
N TYR A 195 -8.88 -9.02 -11.29
CA TYR A 195 -8.75 -9.78 -12.54
C TYR A 195 -10.10 -10.04 -13.23
N GLY A 196 -10.99 -9.03 -13.20
CA GLY A 196 -12.25 -9.05 -13.97
C GLY A 196 -12.01 -9.67 -15.34
N SER A 197 -12.74 -10.75 -15.61
CA SER A 197 -12.56 -11.57 -16.82
C SER A 197 -12.58 -10.68 -18.06
N PRO A 198 -11.66 -10.88 -19.02
CA PRO A 198 -11.76 -10.18 -20.30
C PRO A 198 -13.09 -10.58 -20.95
N LEU A 199 -13.92 -9.59 -21.26
CA LEU A 199 -15.00 -9.74 -22.23
C LEU A 199 -14.40 -10.04 -23.61
#